data_AF-A0A0F9CCD6-F1
#
_entry.id   AF-A0A0F9CCD6-F1
#
_cell.length_a   1.000
_cell.length_b   1.000
_cell.length_c   1.000
_cell.angle_alpha   90.00
_cell.angle_beta   90.00
_cell.angle_gamma   90.00
#
_symmetry.space_group_name_H-M   'P 1'
#
loop_
_entity.id
_entity.type
_entity.pdbx_description
1 polymer ?
#
loop_
_entity_poly.entity_id
_entity_poly.type
_entity_poly.pdbx_seq_one_letter_code
_entity_poly.pdbx_strand_id
1 'polypeptide(L)' 'MVLVVTASASTAGNPPWIYLTGTIQEVIDELQNQNVSAGKVVYYVDDTTDAKALFCRMG' A
#
# COMPACT_ATOMS: atom_id res chain seq x y z
N MET A 1 11.93 6.92 -9.75
CA MET A 1 11.55 5.52 -9.53
C MET A 1 10.08 5.37 -9.89
N VAL A 2 9.58 4.19 -10.22
CA VAL A 2 8.17 3.98 -10.59
C VAL A 2 7.48 3.32 -9.40
N LEU A 3 6.42 3.93 -8.87
CA LEU A 3 5.54 3.27 -7.90
C LEU A 3 4.92 2.01 -8.51
N VAL A 4 5.17 0.87 -7.87
CA VAL A 4 4.56 -0.42 -8.21
C VAL A 4 3.38 -0.64 -7.27
N VAL A 5 2.18 -0.62 -7.83
CA VAL A 5 0.93 -0.97 -7.14
C VAL A 5 0.53 -2.37 -7.54
N THR A 6 0.70 -3.34 -6.63
CA THR A 6 0.26 -4.71 -6.83
C THR A 6 -1.02 -4.93 -6.03
N ALA A 7 -2.17 -4.84 -6.71
CA ALA A 7 -3.44 -5.24 -6.15
C ALA A 7 -3.63 -6.75 -6.33
N SER A 8 -3.86 -7.46 -5.22
CA SER A 8 -4.36 -8.83 -5.30
C SER A 8 -5.84 -8.81 -5.65
N ALA A 9 -6.25 -9.66 -6.59
CA ALA A 9 -7.64 -9.78 -7.00
C ALA A 9 -8.49 -10.22 -5.79
N SER A 10 -9.53 -9.46 -5.46
CA SER A 10 -10.53 -9.84 -4.47
C SER A 10 -11.39 -10.98 -5.03
N THR A 11 -10.96 -12.22 -4.84
CA THR A 11 -11.79 -13.41 -5.02
C THR A 11 -12.66 -13.59 -3.79
N ALA A 12 -13.92 -14.02 -3.96
CA ALA A 12 -14.89 -14.21 -2.87
C ALA A 12 -14.26 -14.99 -1.69
N GLY A 13 -13.99 -14.28 -0.59
CA GLY A 13 -13.36 -14.81 0.62
C GLY A 13 -11.98 -14.25 0.98
N ASN A 14 -11.28 -13.58 0.04
CA ASN A 14 -10.01 -12.90 0.32
C ASN A 14 -10.16 -11.37 0.29
N PRO A 15 -9.70 -10.66 1.33
CA PRO A 15 -9.66 -9.21 1.31
C PRO A 15 -8.77 -8.72 0.16
N PRO A 16 -9.13 -7.65 -0.58
CA PRO A 16 -8.24 -7.06 -1.58
C PRO A 16 -7.01 -6.46 -0.89
N TRP A 17 -5.91 -7.21 -0.87
CA TRP A 17 -4.63 -6.72 -0.38
C TRP A 17 -3.94 -5.91 -1.46
N ILE A 18 -3.44 -4.73 -1.10
CA ILE A 18 -2.69 -3.88 -1.99
C ILE A 18 -1.28 -3.72 -1.42
N TYR A 19 -0.30 -4.10 -2.22
CA TYR A 19 1.11 -3.84 -1.97
C TYR A 19 1.56 -2.62 -2.77
N LEU A 20 2.16 -1.66 -2.08
CA LEU A 20 2.82 -0.50 -2.64
C LEU A 20 4.33 -0.67 -2.48
N THR A 21 5.08 -0.32 -3.52
CA THR A 21 6.54 -0.26 -3.49
C THR A 21 6.99 0.89 -4.36
N GLY A 22 7.77 1.81 -3.80
CA GLY A 22 8.27 2.98 -4.51
C GLY A 22 9.07 3.85 -3.57
N THR A 23 9.28 5.12 -3.91
CA THR A 23 9.88 6.06 -2.97
C THR A 23 8.95 6.31 -1.78
N ILE A 24 9.53 6.75 -0.65
CA ILE A 24 8.76 7.11 0.54
C ILE A 24 7.61 8.08 0.20
N GLN A 25 7.89 9.11 -0.61
CA GLN A 25 6.88 10.07 -1.02
C GLN A 25 5.77 9.45 -1.86
N GLU A 26 6.10 8.67 -2.89
CA GLU A 26 5.09 8.04 -3.75
C GLU A 26 4.17 7.08 -2.97
N VAL A 27 4.74 6.33 -2.02
CA VAL A 27 3.95 5.42 -1.17
C VAL A 27 3.02 6.21 -0.25
N ILE A 28 3.49 7.32 0.34
CA ILE A 28 2.65 8.17 1.19
C ILE A 28 1.56 8.87 0.37
N ASP A 29 1.89 9.41 -0.79
CA ASP A 29 0.93 10.02 -1.72
C ASP A 29 -0.17 9.03 -2.10
N GLU A 30 0.20 7.79 -2.45
CA GLU A 30 -0.77 6.77 -2.83
C GLU A 30 -1.65 6.32 -1.65
N LEU A 31 -1.09 6.20 -0.45
CA LEU A 31 -1.87 5.94 0.77
C LEU A 31 -2.86 7.07 1.05
N GLN A 32 -2.46 8.33 0.88
CA GLN A 32 -3.33 9.49 1.02
C GLN A 32 -4.42 9.53 -0.06
N ASN A 33 -4.06 9.27 -1.32
CA ASN A 33 -4.97 9.20 -2.45
C ASN A 33 -6.07 8.14 -2.22
N GLN A 34 -5.68 6.97 -1.69
CA GLN A 34 -6.61 5.90 -1.34
C GLN A 34 -7.32 6.09 0.01
N ASN A 35 -7.14 7.24 0.70
CA ASN A 35 -7.70 7.53 2.02
C ASN A 35 -7.36 6.45 3.08
N VAL A 36 -6.19 5.83 2.95
CA VAL A 36 -5.73 4.78 3.86
C VAL A 36 -5.05 5.43 5.06
N SER A 37 -5.71 5.36 6.21
CA SER A 37 -5.11 5.76 7.49
C SER A 37 -4.06 4.75 7.95
N ALA A 38 -3.07 5.18 8.75
CA ALA A 38 -2.02 4.32 9.27
C ALA A 38 -2.55 3.05 9.99
N GLY A 39 -3.70 3.12 10.66
CA GLY A 39 -4.33 1.96 11.31
C GLY A 39 -4.87 0.88 10.35
N LYS A 40 -4.96 1.17 9.05
CA LYS A 40 -5.33 0.20 7.99
C LYS A 40 -4.12 -0.36 7.25
N VAL A 41 -2.93 0.21 7.49
CA VAL A 41 -1.66 -0.29 6.97
C VAL A 41 -1.20 -1.43 7.87
N VAL A 42 -1.10 -2.63 7.31
CA VAL A 42 -0.73 -3.85 8.03
C VAL A 42 0.79 -4.02 8.08
N TYR A 43 1.47 -3.52 7.06
CA TYR A 43 2.93 -3.57 7.00
C TYR A 43 3.46 -2.29 6.35
N TYR A 44 4.47 -1.71 6.96
CA TYR A 44 5.24 -0.58 6.43
C TYR A 44 6.70 -0.80 6.75
N VAL A 45 7.56 -0.69 5.74
CA VAL A 45 9.02 -0.67 5.90
C VAL A 45 9.61 0.36 4.97
N ASP A 46 10.63 1.06 5.43
CA ASP A 46 11.41 1.98 4.63
C ASP A 46 12.91 1.74 4.81
N ASP A 47 13.67 2.03 3.74
CA ASP A 47 15.14 1.92 3.68
C ASP A 47 15.74 3.32 3.41
N THR A 48 15.16 4.38 3.96
CA THR A 48 15.52 5.82 3.80
C THR A 48 15.38 6.43 2.40
N THR A 49 15.31 5.59 1.35
CA THR A 49 15.08 6.01 -0.04
C THR A 49 13.74 5.48 -0.54
N ASP A 50 13.49 4.20 -0.28
CA ASP A 50 12.31 3.49 -0.74
C ASP A 50 11.44 3.04 0.43
N ALA A 51 10.14 2.91 0.17
CA ALA A 51 9.17 2.39 1.10
C ALA A 51 8.37 1.25 0.46
N LYS A 52 7.92 0.34 1.32
CA LYS A 52 6.97 -0.71 0.97
C LYS A 52 5.83 -0.67 1.97
N ALA A 53 4.60 -0.66 1.47
CA ALA A 53 3.41 -0.68 2.30
C ALA A 53 2.47 -1.81 1.86
N LEU A 54 1.81 -2.43 2.83
CA LEU A 54 0.71 -3.37 2.63
C LEU A 54 -0.51 -2.85 3.38
N PHE A 55 -1.62 -2.77 2.68
CA PHE A 55 -2.91 -2.50 3.31
C PHE A 55 -4.00 -3.35 2.68
N CYS A 56 -5.11 -3.43 3.39
CA CYS A 56 -6.29 -4.10 2.91
C CYS A 56 -7.35 -3.07 2.49
N ARG A 57 -7.84 -3.15 1.25
CA ARG A 57 -8.95 -2.34 0.73
C ARG A 57 -10.32 -2.93 1.11
N MET A 58 -10.44 -3.42 2.34
CA MET A 58 -11.71 -3.87 2.91
C MET A 58 -12.07 -2.92 4.05
N GLY A 59 -12.98 -2.02 3.72
CA GLY A 59 -13.56 -1.00 4.58
C GLY A 59 -14.94 -0.67 4.06
#